data_AF-A0A7X2MEJ3-F1
#
_entry.id   AF-A0A7X2MEJ3-F1
#
_cell.length_a   1.000
_cell.length_b   1.000
_cell.length_c   1.000
_cell.angle_alpha   90.00
_cell.angle_beta   90.00
_cell.angle_gamma   90.00
#
_symmetry.space_group_name_H-M   'P 1'
#
loop_
_entity.id
_entity.type
_entity.pdbx_description
1 polymer ?
#
loop_
_entity_poly.entity_id
_entity_poly.type
_entity_poly.pdbx_seq_one_letter_code
_entity_poly.pdbx_strand_id
1 'polypeptide(L)' 'ELEIAGYYPCHNPIDVISQQNYDPVSDLENTPQSVFCAHGAGYTVNWKDVPATMHCDYFWDGMN' A
#
# COMPACT_ATOMS: atom_id res chain seq x y z
N GLU A 1 -24.57 -28.65 -0.64
CA GLU A 1 -23.67 -28.14 -1.69
C GLU A 1 -22.62 -27.26 -1.02
N LEU A 2 -21.37 -27.25 -1.50
CA LEU A 2 -20.32 -26.39 -0.95
C LEU A 2 -20.08 -25.23 -1.89
N GLU A 3 -19.95 -24.02 -1.34
CA GLU A 3 -19.70 -22.78 -2.08
C GLU A 3 -18.38 -22.14 -1.62
N ILE A 4 -17.83 -21.26 -2.47
CA ILE A 4 -16.64 -20.48 -2.15
C ILE A 4 -17.00 -19.48 -1.06
N ALA A 5 -16.32 -19.57 0.09
CA ALA A 5 -16.64 -18.72 1.24
C ALA A 5 -16.28 -17.23 1.05
N GLY A 6 -15.48 -16.89 0.03
CA GLY A 6 -14.95 -15.55 -0.20
C GLY A 6 -13.50 -15.38 0.30
N TYR A 7 -13.06 -14.13 0.41
CA TYR A 7 -11.74 -13.79 0.97
C TYR A 7 -11.84 -13.63 2.49
N TYR A 8 -10.92 -14.27 3.21
CA TYR A 8 -10.76 -14.16 4.65
C TYR A 8 -9.31 -13.81 4.98
N PRO A 9 -9.05 -13.29 6.21
CA PRO A 9 -7.69 -13.17 6.69
C PRO A 9 -6.91 -14.47 6.53
N CYS A 10 -5.65 -14.35 6.10
CA CYS A 10 -4.75 -15.49 6.02
C CYS A 10 -4.63 -16.17 7.40
N HIS A 11 -4.61 -17.50 7.44
CA HIS A 11 -4.51 -18.26 8.69
C HIS A 11 -3.11 -18.19 9.33
N ASN A 12 -2.08 -17.86 8.54
CA ASN A 12 -0.69 -17.77 8.96
C ASN A 12 0.02 -16.54 8.31
N PRO A 13 -0.50 -15.31 8.53
CA PRO A 13 -0.04 -14.14 7.78
C PRO A 13 1.43 -13.82 8.06
N ILE A 14 1.89 -14.02 9.30
CA ILE A 14 3.27 -13.74 9.71
C ILE A 14 4.26 -14.59 8.92
N ASP A 15 4.03 -15.89 8.82
CA ASP A 15 4.92 -16.82 8.12
C ASP A 15 4.94 -16.53 6.61
N VAL A 16 3.77 -16.31 6.01
CA VAL A 16 3.64 -15.99 4.59
C VAL A 16 4.37 -14.69 4.26
N ILE A 17 4.12 -13.61 5.01
CA ILE A 17 4.77 -12.31 4.78
C ILE A 17 6.29 -12.44 4.92
N SER A 18 6.76 -13.15 5.95
CA SER A 18 8.20 -13.32 6.20
C SER A 18 8.90 -14.12 5.08
N GLN A 19 8.21 -15.08 4.46
CA GLN A 19 8.76 -15.88 3.37
C GLN A 19 8.80 -15.15 2.03
N GLN A 20 7.90 -14.18 1.78
CA GLN A 20 7.83 -13.53 0.48
C GLN A 20 8.97 -12.56 0.19
N ASN A 21 9.64 -12.03 1.22
CA ASN A 21 10.73 -11.05 1.07
C ASN A 21 10.38 -9.94 0.06
N TYR A 22 9.15 -9.42 0.14
CA TYR A 22 8.65 -8.43 -0.82
C TYR A 22 9.35 -7.09 -0.59
N ASP A 23 10.21 -6.71 -1.54
CA ASP A 23 10.90 -5.43 -1.56
C ASP A 23 10.39 -4.57 -2.74
N PRO A 24 9.35 -3.74 -2.54
CA PRO A 24 8.77 -2.94 -3.61
C PRO A 24 9.70 -1.85 -4.12
N VAL A 25 10.69 -1.42 -3.34
CA VAL A 25 11.60 -0.35 -3.78
C VAL A 25 12.73 -0.87 -4.67
N SER A 26 12.88 -2.19 -4.77
CA SER A 26 13.85 -2.82 -5.68
C SER A 26 13.45 -2.74 -7.16
N ASP A 27 12.16 -2.59 -7.45
CA ASP A 27 11.65 -2.38 -8.81
C ASP A 27 11.73 -0.89 -9.19
N LEU A 28 12.78 -0.54 -9.91
CA LEU A 28 13.03 0.84 -10.36
C LEU A 28 12.09 1.28 -11.48
N GLU A 29 11.53 0.35 -12.26
CA GLU A 29 10.58 0.66 -13.34
C GLU A 29 9.16 0.86 -12.79
N ASN A 30 8.83 0.18 -11.69
CA ASN A 30 7.52 0.26 -11.02
C ASN A 30 7.66 0.69 -9.56
N THR A 31 8.30 1.84 -9.33
CA THR A 31 8.50 2.34 -7.97
C THR A 31 7.17 2.52 -7.22
N PRO A 32 7.10 2.27 -5.90
CA PRO A 32 5.88 2.43 -5.10
C PRO A 32 5.62 3.91 -4.73
N GLN A 33 6.12 4.85 -5.53
CA GLN A 33 5.99 6.27 -5.24
C GLN A 33 4.59 6.75 -5.63
N SER A 34 4.02 7.61 -4.79
CA SER A 34 2.80 8.35 -5.12
C SER A 34 3.16 9.64 -5.85
N VAL A 35 2.31 10.08 -6.78
CA VAL A 35 2.52 11.34 -7.52
C VAL A 35 1.59 12.42 -6.98
N PHE A 36 2.17 13.55 -6.56
CA PHE A 36 1.46 14.73 -6.09
C PHE A 36 1.71 15.91 -7.04
N CYS A 37 0.80 16.88 -7.06
CA CYS A 37 0.92 18.07 -7.91
C CYS A 37 1.11 19.32 -7.04
N ALA A 38 2.14 20.11 -7.32
CA ALA A 38 2.35 21.42 -6.72
C ALA A 38 3.02 22.37 -7.72
N HIS A 39 2.69 23.66 -7.66
CA HIS A 39 3.27 24.69 -8.53
C HIS A 39 3.21 24.37 -10.04
N GLY A 40 2.16 23.66 -10.48
CA GLY A 40 1.98 23.28 -11.88
C GLY A 40 2.83 22.09 -12.34
N ALA A 41 3.52 21.38 -11.45
CA ALA A 41 4.31 20.20 -11.77
C ALA A 41 3.99 19.02 -10.83
N GLY A 42 4.22 17.81 -11.33
CA GLY A 42 4.17 16.58 -10.55
C GLY A 42 5.48 16.32 -9.80
N TYR A 43 5.41 15.81 -8.57
CA TYR A 43 6.55 15.31 -7.81
C TYR A 43 6.19 14.00 -7.10
N THR A 44 7.18 13.18 -6.80
CA THR A 44 6.98 11.89 -6.14
C THR A 44 7.07 12.00 -4.62
N VAL A 45 6.24 11.23 -3.94
CA VAL A 45 6.17 11.09 -2.49
C VAL A 45 6.28 9.61 -2.15
N ASN A 46 7.06 9.25 -1.13
CA ASN A 46 7.11 7.87 -0.68
C ASN A 46 5.74 7.44 -0.17
N TRP A 47 5.29 6.23 -0.50
CA TRP A 47 3.98 5.72 -0.05
C TRP A 47 3.78 5.83 1.47
N LYS A 48 4.86 5.71 2.26
CA LYS A 48 4.81 5.85 3.73
C LYS A 48 4.50 7.28 4.20
N ASP A 49 4.84 8.29 3.39
CA ASP A 49 4.72 9.71 3.72
C ASP A 49 3.41 10.32 3.19
N VAL A 50 2.63 9.55 2.43
CA VAL A 50 1.34 9.99 1.87
C VAL A 50 0.40 10.55 2.96
N PRO A 51 0.20 9.88 4.13
CA PRO A 51 -0.71 10.39 5.15
C PRO A 51 -0.31 11.76 5.70
N ALA A 52 0.99 12.07 5.73
CA ALA A 52 1.51 13.35 6.20
C ALA A 52 1.52 14.43 5.11
N THR A 53 1.50 14.03 3.84
CA THR A 53 1.64 14.95 2.70
C THR A 53 0.29 15.39 2.12
N MET A 54 -0.74 14.56 2.26
CA MET A 54 -2.07 14.86 1.76
C MET A 54 -2.75 16.02 2.49
N HIS A 55 -3.59 16.75 1.75
CA HIS A 55 -4.37 17.88 2.26
C HIS A 55 -5.84 17.48 2.56
N CYS A 56 -6.10 16.20 2.73
CA CYS A 56 -7.39 15.66 3.14
C CYS A 56 -7.18 14.64 4.27
N ASP A 57 -8.28 14.19 4.88
CA ASP A 57 -8.23 13.13 5.86
C ASP A 57 -8.03 11.77 5.18
N TYR A 58 -7.27 10.90 5.83
CA TYR A 58 -7.01 9.57 5.31
C TYR A 58 -8.28 8.74 5.48
N PHE A 59 -8.88 8.33 4.36
CA PHE A 59 -10.22 7.71 4.37
C PHE A 59 -10.21 6.24 4.81
N TRP A 60 -9.04 5.61 4.91
CA TRP A 60 -8.88 4.22 5.32
C TRP A 60 -8.17 4.15 6.68
N ASP A 61 -8.92 3.95 7.75
CA ASP A 61 -8.35 3.84 9.11
C ASP A 61 -7.76 2.46 9.43
N GLY A 62 -7.92 1.51 8.51
CA GLY A 62 -7.35 0.16 8.57
C GLY A 62 -7.85 -0.75 9.69
N MET A 63 -8.46 -0.22 10.77
CA MET A 63 -8.79 -0.98 11.99
C MET A 63 -9.80 -0.25 12.90
N ASN A 64 -10.97 0.15 12.38
CA ASN A 64 -12.20 0.18 13.21
C ASN A 64 -13.17 -0.92 12.74
#